data_AF-A0A4P2Q6Y0-F1
#
_entry.id   AF-A0A4P2Q6Y0-F1
#
_cell.length_a   1.000
_cell.length_b   1.000
_cell.length_c   1.000
_cell.angle_alpha   90.00
_cell.angle_beta   90.00
_cell.angle_gamma   90.00
#
_symmetry.space_group_name_H-M   'P 1'
#
loop_
_entity.id
_entity.type
_entity.pdbx_description
1 polymer ?
#
loop_
_entity_poly.entity_id
_entity_poly.type
_entity_poly.pdbx_seq_one_letter_code
_entity_poly.pdbx_strand_id
1 'polypeptide(L)'
;MSRAPQAPSESQAGHGESQAGHGESQAGHGEAQAGHGEAQAGHGEAQAGHGEAQAGHGEAQGIDWAALDQAALAARERAYAPYSGYAVGAAIVVRSGRVFTGCNVENASYGLTICAERSAIVQMVAAGERDPVALTVATSGPVLGSPCGMCRQTLAEFARELPIRLIAAGGDAPPRGTSLSTLLPDAFGAAALSR
;
A
#
# COMPACT_ATOMS: atom_id res chain seq x y z
N MET A 1 56.02 -16.67 -6.73
CA MET A 1 56.77 -15.84 -5.75
C MET A 1 55.74 -14.94 -5.09
N SER A 2 55.06 -15.42 -4.05
CA SER A 2 55.35 -15.15 -2.62
C SER A 2 54.94 -13.71 -2.27
N ARG A 3 54.07 -13.40 -1.32
CA ARG A 3 53.44 -14.09 -0.18
C ARG A 3 52.35 -13.10 0.33
N ALA A 4 51.19 -13.58 0.81
CA ALA A 4 50.42 -12.86 1.83
C ALA A 4 51.12 -13.05 3.20
N PRO A 5 50.82 -12.26 4.27
CA PRO A 5 49.75 -12.73 5.18
C PRO A 5 49.02 -11.66 6.06
N GLN A 6 47.82 -12.08 6.51
CA GLN A 6 47.22 -11.98 7.87
C GLN A 6 46.75 -10.64 8.49
N ALA A 7 45.45 -10.60 8.83
CA ALA A 7 44.88 -10.08 10.10
C ALA A 7 45.05 -11.15 11.21
N PRO A 8 44.97 -10.89 12.55
CA PRO A 8 43.79 -10.30 13.24
C PRO A 8 44.08 -9.49 14.54
N SER A 9 43.06 -8.90 15.17
CA SER A 9 42.97 -8.81 16.65
C SER A 9 41.55 -8.45 17.13
N GLU A 10 41.02 -9.30 18.02
CA GLU A 10 39.78 -9.12 18.80
C GLU A 10 40.02 -8.36 20.12
N SER A 11 38.91 -8.18 20.87
CA SER A 11 38.73 -7.74 22.27
C SER A 11 38.36 -6.27 22.44
N GLN A 12 37.36 -5.87 23.25
CA GLN A 12 36.78 -6.47 24.45
C GLN A 12 35.27 -6.24 24.57
N ALA A 13 34.64 -7.16 25.30
CA ALA A 13 33.29 -7.10 25.83
C ALA A 13 33.10 -5.97 26.87
N GLY A 14 31.89 -5.43 26.93
CA GLY A 14 31.40 -4.58 28.01
C GLY A 14 30.00 -5.00 28.41
N HIS A 15 29.90 -5.68 29.55
CA HIS A 15 28.67 -6.08 30.23
C HIS A 15 27.90 -4.85 30.75
N GLY A 16 26.57 -4.90 30.70
CA GLY A 16 25.67 -3.99 31.39
C GLY A 16 24.33 -4.68 31.64
N GLU A 17 24.19 -5.26 32.83
CA GLU A 17 23.04 -6.02 33.28
C GLU A 17 21.80 -5.16 33.54
N SER A 18 20.67 -5.86 33.52
CA SER A 18 19.29 -5.47 33.76
C SER A 18 19.00 -4.75 35.07
N GLN A 19 17.97 -3.90 35.07
CA GLN A 19 17.04 -3.83 36.20
C GLN A 19 15.59 -3.77 35.72
N ALA A 20 14.85 -4.81 36.08
CA ALA A 20 13.39 -4.86 36.05
C ALA A 20 12.85 -4.04 37.22
N GLY A 21 11.98 -3.07 36.93
CA GLY A 21 11.22 -2.34 37.93
C GLY A 21 9.87 -3.01 38.17
N HIS A 22 9.74 -3.70 39.29
CA HIS A 22 8.45 -4.05 39.90
C HIS A 22 7.81 -2.80 40.49
N GLY A 23 6.52 -2.56 40.22
CA GLY A 23 5.70 -1.55 40.86
C GLY A 23 4.29 -2.09 41.05
N GLU A 24 3.92 -2.27 42.31
CA GLU A 24 2.72 -2.96 42.79
C GLU A 24 1.41 -2.19 42.57
N SER A 25 0.35 -2.97 42.62
CA SER A 25 -1.07 -2.64 42.51
C SER A 25 -1.59 -1.60 43.50
N GLN A 26 -2.56 -0.78 43.05
CA GLN A 26 -3.63 -0.28 43.90
C GLN A 26 -4.99 -0.53 43.26
N ALA A 27 -5.76 -1.40 43.89
CA ALA A 27 -7.17 -1.61 43.61
C ALA A 27 -7.98 -0.45 44.21
N GLY A 28 -8.66 0.30 43.35
CA GLY A 28 -9.65 1.30 43.75
C GLY A 28 -11.02 0.66 43.90
N HIS A 29 -11.54 0.67 45.13
CA HIS A 29 -12.93 0.34 45.44
C HIS A 29 -13.86 1.45 44.95
N GLY A 30 -14.81 1.11 44.08
CA GLY A 30 -15.91 1.97 43.68
C GLY A 30 -17.21 1.17 43.71
N GLU A 31 -17.98 1.34 44.77
CA GLU A 31 -19.34 0.81 44.90
C GLU A 31 -20.27 1.55 43.93
N ALA A 32 -20.91 0.82 43.02
CA ALA A 32 -21.99 1.34 42.18
C ALA A 32 -23.25 0.52 42.44
N GLN A 33 -24.28 1.21 42.94
CA GLN A 33 -25.58 0.67 43.32
C GLN A 33 -26.31 0.06 42.12
N ALA A 34 -26.79 -1.17 42.29
CA ALA A 34 -27.65 -1.86 41.34
C ALA A 34 -29.09 -1.29 41.44
N GLY A 35 -29.53 -0.62 40.38
CA GLY A 35 -30.93 -0.26 40.15
C GLY A 35 -31.66 -1.41 39.48
N HIS A 36 -32.65 -1.97 40.16
CA HIS A 36 -33.59 -2.93 39.61
C HIS A 36 -34.61 -2.22 38.70
N GLY A 37 -34.63 -2.59 37.43
CA GLY A 37 -35.68 -2.23 36.47
C GLY A 37 -36.02 -3.45 35.64
N GLU A 38 -37.20 -4.01 35.88
CA GLU A 38 -37.77 -5.15 35.17
C GLU A 38 -38.11 -4.77 33.72
N ALA A 39 -37.70 -5.60 32.76
CA ALA A 39 -38.18 -5.53 31.38
C ALA A 39 -38.47 -6.95 30.86
N GLN A 40 -39.68 -7.11 30.33
CA GLN A 40 -40.32 -8.35 29.92
C GLN A 40 -39.58 -9.04 28.77
N ALA A 41 -39.35 -10.35 28.90
CA ALA A 41 -38.86 -11.21 27.82
C ALA A 41 -40.01 -11.53 26.85
N GLY A 42 -40.07 -10.82 25.73
CA GLY A 42 -40.83 -11.21 24.54
C GLY A 42 -39.98 -12.10 23.64
N HIS A 43 -40.36 -13.37 23.52
CA HIS A 43 -39.79 -14.29 22.54
C HIS A 43 -40.42 -14.03 21.17
N GLY A 44 -39.67 -13.37 20.29
CA GLY A 44 -39.94 -13.29 18.86
C GLY A 44 -38.66 -13.64 18.11
N GLU A 45 -38.61 -14.83 17.51
CA GLU A 45 -37.52 -15.25 16.64
C GLU A 45 -37.55 -14.41 15.35
N ALA A 46 -36.70 -13.38 15.29
CA ALA A 46 -36.41 -12.68 14.06
C ALA A 46 -35.40 -13.49 13.26
N GLN A 47 -35.85 -14.04 12.13
CA GLN A 47 -34.95 -14.54 11.08
C GLN A 47 -34.10 -13.37 10.58
N ALA A 48 -32.85 -13.31 11.03
CA ALA A 48 -31.84 -12.46 10.44
C ALA A 48 -31.50 -13.01 9.06
N GLY A 49 -32.16 -12.46 8.04
CA GLY A 49 -31.73 -12.59 6.67
C GLY A 49 -30.31 -12.03 6.55
N HIS A 50 -29.37 -12.90 6.18
CA HIS A 50 -28.05 -12.49 5.73
C HIS A 50 -28.21 -11.70 4.43
N GLY A 51 -28.47 -10.40 4.56
CA GLY A 51 -28.29 -9.44 3.49
C GLY A 51 -26.79 -9.27 3.29
N GLU A 52 -26.24 -10.03 2.35
CA GLU A 52 -24.93 -9.73 1.78
C GLU A 52 -24.98 -8.29 1.28
N ALA A 53 -24.27 -7.39 1.99
CA ALA A 53 -24.02 -6.05 1.52
C ALA A 53 -23.08 -6.16 0.31
N GLN A 54 -23.66 -6.42 -0.87
CA GLN A 54 -23.02 -6.15 -2.14
C GLN A 54 -22.87 -4.64 -2.28
N ALA A 55 -21.79 -4.11 -1.71
CA ALA A 55 -21.29 -2.79 -2.06
C ALA A 55 -20.82 -2.88 -3.51
N GLY A 56 -21.68 -2.42 -4.42
CA GLY A 56 -21.52 -2.52 -5.85
C GLY A 56 -20.20 -1.93 -6.33
N HIS A 57 -19.33 -2.79 -6.83
CA HIS A 57 -18.31 -2.41 -7.79
C HIS A 57 -19.03 -2.03 -9.08
N GLY A 58 -19.12 -0.72 -9.35
CA GLY A 58 -19.52 -0.25 -10.67
C GLY A 58 -18.58 -0.83 -11.71
N GLU A 59 -19.10 -1.69 -12.59
CA GLU A 59 -18.37 -2.19 -13.76
C GLU A 59 -17.99 -0.98 -14.64
N ALA A 60 -16.74 -0.54 -14.51
CA ALA A 60 -16.08 0.30 -15.50
C ALA A 60 -16.02 -0.51 -16.80
N GLN A 61 -16.93 -0.24 -17.73
CA GLN A 61 -16.93 -0.88 -19.03
C GLN A 61 -15.58 -0.61 -19.74
N GLY A 62 -14.74 -1.65 -19.82
CA GLY A 62 -13.63 -1.77 -20.78
C GLY A 62 -12.19 -1.74 -20.26
N ILE A 63 -11.90 -1.87 -18.96
CA ILE A 63 -10.49 -2.01 -18.52
C ILE A 63 -10.03 -3.47 -18.73
N ASP A 64 -9.09 -3.68 -19.65
CA ASP A 64 -8.37 -4.96 -19.76
C ASP A 64 -7.35 -5.10 -18.63
N TRP A 65 -7.83 -5.55 -17.48
CA TRP A 65 -6.99 -5.77 -16.30
C TRP A 65 -5.91 -6.82 -16.53
N ALA A 66 -6.17 -7.84 -17.36
CA ALA A 66 -5.17 -8.87 -17.60
C ALA A 66 -3.96 -8.30 -18.35
N ALA A 67 -4.20 -7.49 -19.39
CA ALA A 67 -3.13 -6.78 -20.09
C ALA A 67 -2.38 -5.79 -19.18
N LEU A 68 -3.11 -5.05 -18.33
CA LEU A 68 -2.50 -4.09 -17.40
C LEU A 68 -1.66 -4.79 -16.32
N ASP A 69 -2.13 -5.93 -15.82
CA ASP A 69 -1.40 -6.79 -14.88
C ASP A 69 -0.09 -7.31 -15.50
N GLN A 70 -0.14 -7.80 -16.73
CA GLN A 70 1.07 -8.25 -17.45
C GLN A 70 2.06 -7.10 -17.68
N ALA A 71 1.58 -5.91 -18.03
CA ALA A 71 2.44 -4.74 -18.21
C ALA A 71 3.13 -4.32 -16.90
N ALA A 72 2.42 -4.36 -15.77
CA ALA A 72 2.97 -4.05 -14.46
C ALA A 72 4.01 -5.10 -14.03
N LEU A 73 3.73 -6.39 -14.23
CA LEU A 73 4.67 -7.48 -13.96
C LEU A 73 5.94 -7.35 -14.83
N ALA A 74 5.81 -7.09 -16.12
CA ALA A 74 6.96 -6.89 -17.01
C ALA A 74 7.78 -5.65 -16.65
N ALA A 75 7.16 -4.60 -16.10
CA ALA A 75 7.87 -3.44 -15.59
C ALA A 75 8.65 -3.75 -14.32
N ARG A 76 8.07 -4.56 -13.42
CA ARG A 76 8.70 -4.99 -12.17
C ARG A 76 10.06 -5.67 -12.39
N GLU A 77 10.19 -6.49 -13.43
CA GLU A 77 11.46 -7.18 -13.77
C GLU A 77 12.60 -6.22 -14.14
N ARG A 78 12.30 -4.94 -14.38
CA ARG A 78 13.28 -3.89 -14.69
C ARG A 78 13.60 -2.98 -13.50
N ALA A 79 13.05 -3.27 -12.32
CA ALA A 79 13.28 -2.47 -11.13
C ALA A 79 14.76 -2.42 -10.77
N TYR A 80 15.24 -1.22 -10.45
CA TYR A 80 16.56 -1.03 -9.86
C TYR A 80 16.37 -0.91 -8.34
N ALA A 81 16.42 -2.05 -7.66
CA ALA A 81 16.19 -2.13 -6.21
C ALA A 81 17.29 -2.90 -5.45
N PRO A 82 18.58 -2.53 -5.61
CA PRO A 82 19.68 -3.29 -5.00
C PRO A 82 19.76 -3.12 -3.48
N TYR A 83 19.11 -2.09 -2.90
CA TYR A 83 19.19 -1.81 -1.47
C TYR A 83 18.10 -2.54 -0.70
N SER A 84 16.85 -2.50 -1.17
CA SER A 84 15.75 -3.23 -0.50
C SER A 84 15.58 -4.67 -0.99
N GLY A 85 15.99 -4.98 -2.21
CA GLY A 85 15.61 -6.23 -2.89
C GLY A 85 14.12 -6.32 -3.21
N TYR A 86 13.34 -5.24 -3.05
CA TYR A 86 11.90 -5.21 -3.23
C TYR A 86 11.53 -4.56 -4.57
N ALA A 87 11.36 -5.40 -5.59
CA ALA A 87 10.97 -4.97 -6.94
C ALA A 87 9.47 -4.68 -7.02
N VAL A 88 9.13 -3.50 -7.53
CA VAL A 88 7.76 -3.03 -7.76
C VAL A 88 7.62 -2.57 -9.21
N GLY A 89 6.52 -2.97 -9.85
CA GLY A 89 6.11 -2.50 -11.17
C GLY A 89 4.75 -1.82 -11.11
N ALA A 90 4.51 -0.89 -12.02
CA ALA A 90 3.22 -0.21 -12.16
C ALA A 90 2.88 -0.03 -13.64
N ALA A 91 1.60 -0.12 -13.96
CA ALA A 91 1.07 0.17 -15.29
C ALA A 91 -0.19 1.02 -15.19
N ILE A 92 -0.21 2.14 -15.90
CA ILE A 92 -1.31 3.09 -15.96
C ILE A 92 -1.87 3.10 -17.37
N VAL A 93 -3.16 2.85 -17.51
CA VAL A 93 -3.89 3.11 -18.77
C VAL A 93 -4.52 4.50 -18.70
N VAL A 94 -4.39 5.27 -19.77
CA VAL A 94 -4.99 6.61 -19.91
C VAL A 94 -6.19 6.56 -20.85
N ARG A 95 -6.96 7.65 -20.94
CA ARG A 95 -8.18 7.72 -21.78
C ARG A 95 -7.93 7.43 -23.25
N SER A 96 -6.75 7.78 -23.78
CA SER A 96 -6.35 7.46 -25.16
C SER A 96 -6.14 5.95 -25.41
N GLY A 97 -6.21 5.12 -24.37
CA GLY A 97 -5.95 3.68 -24.42
C GLY A 97 -4.47 3.31 -24.34
N ARG A 98 -3.56 4.29 -24.33
CA ARG A 98 -2.12 4.06 -24.16
C ARG A 98 -1.83 3.59 -22.73
N VAL A 99 -0.82 2.72 -22.61
CA VAL A 99 -0.34 2.21 -21.33
C VAL A 99 1.06 2.75 -21.04
N PHE A 100 1.25 3.32 -19.86
CA PHE A 100 2.53 3.78 -19.35
C PHE A 100 2.98 2.90 -18.20
N THR A 101 4.22 2.45 -18.26
CA THR A 101 4.78 1.57 -17.23
C THR A 101 5.91 2.26 -16.47
N GLY A 102 6.08 1.85 -15.21
CA GLY A 102 7.14 2.29 -14.33
C GLY A 102 7.59 1.17 -13.41
N CYS A 103 8.81 1.29 -12.90
CA CYS A 103 9.36 0.46 -11.83
C CYS A 103 9.99 1.34 -10.77
N ASN A 104 10.23 0.81 -9.58
CA ASN A 104 11.00 1.55 -8.58
C ASN A 104 12.48 1.62 -8.98
N VAL A 105 13.06 2.80 -8.75
CA VAL A 105 14.48 3.08 -8.94
C VAL A 105 15.01 3.66 -7.65
N GLU A 106 15.78 2.85 -6.95
CA GLU A 106 16.41 3.22 -5.69
C GLU A 106 17.69 4.02 -5.89
N ASN A 107 18.13 4.65 -4.82
CA ASN A 107 19.33 5.46 -4.81
C ASN A 107 20.03 5.32 -3.45
N ALA A 108 21.37 5.41 -3.43
CA ALA A 108 22.15 5.40 -2.19
C ALA A 108 21.72 6.49 -1.19
N SER A 109 21.31 7.65 -1.71
CA SER A 109 20.58 8.65 -0.93
C SER A 109 19.10 8.32 -0.96
N TYR A 110 18.62 7.54 0.02
CA TYR A 110 17.32 6.85 -0.02
C TYR A 110 16.13 7.76 -0.33
N GLY A 111 16.15 9.02 0.13
CA GLY A 111 15.10 10.01 -0.16
C GLY A 111 14.92 10.35 -1.64
N LEU A 112 15.88 10.02 -2.50
CA LEU A 112 15.80 10.20 -3.96
C LEU A 112 15.11 9.03 -4.68
N THR A 113 14.71 7.98 -3.96
CA THR A 113 14.03 6.82 -4.54
C THR A 113 12.71 7.24 -5.17
N ILE A 114 12.49 6.82 -6.41
CA ILE A 114 11.22 6.96 -7.12
C ILE A 114 10.49 5.61 -7.13
N CYS A 115 9.22 5.63 -6.73
CA CYS A 115 8.36 4.44 -6.73
C CYS A 115 7.83 4.16 -8.13
N ALA A 116 7.40 2.92 -8.39
CA ALA A 116 6.93 2.50 -9.70
C ALA A 116 5.78 3.35 -10.25
N GLU A 117 4.82 3.70 -9.40
CA GLU A 117 3.63 4.49 -9.75
C GLU A 117 4.02 5.92 -10.14
N ARG A 118 4.95 6.52 -9.38
CA ARG A 118 5.50 7.85 -9.70
C ARG A 118 6.32 7.81 -10.99
N SER A 119 7.10 6.76 -11.22
CA SER A 119 7.81 6.56 -12.49
C SER A 119 6.84 6.47 -13.68
N ALA A 120 5.75 5.72 -13.55
CA ALA A 120 4.72 5.61 -14.58
C ALA A 120 4.03 6.95 -14.86
N ILE A 121 3.69 7.72 -13.82
CA ILE A 121 3.13 9.08 -13.96
C ILE A 121 4.11 10.02 -14.64
N VAL A 122 5.39 10.02 -14.27
CA VAL A 122 6.40 10.87 -14.90
C VAL A 122 6.48 10.57 -16.41
N GLN A 123 6.46 9.30 -16.80
CA GLN A 123 6.45 8.90 -18.21
C GLN A 123 5.17 9.31 -18.94
N MET A 124 4.00 9.13 -18.31
CA MET A 124 2.70 9.55 -18.84
C MET A 124 2.69 11.05 -19.15
N VAL A 125 3.11 11.87 -18.18
CA VAL A 125 3.15 13.33 -18.31
C VAL A 125 4.18 13.78 -19.35
N ALA A 126 5.37 13.17 -19.35
CA ALA A 126 6.41 13.46 -20.35
C ALA A 126 5.93 13.15 -21.78
N ALA A 127 5.01 12.19 -21.95
CA ALA A 127 4.40 11.83 -23.22
C ALA A 127 3.15 12.66 -23.57
N GLY A 128 2.83 13.70 -22.79
CA GLY A 128 1.72 14.63 -23.03
C GLY A 128 0.36 14.19 -22.48
N GLU A 129 0.27 13.07 -21.77
CA GLU A 129 -0.98 12.51 -21.25
C GLU A 129 -1.18 12.90 -19.78
N ARG A 130 -2.42 13.14 -19.34
CA ARG A 130 -2.74 13.60 -17.96
C ARG A 130 -4.03 13.03 -17.39
N ASP A 131 -4.65 12.07 -18.07
CA ASP A 131 -5.97 11.53 -17.75
C ASP A 131 -5.93 10.01 -17.51
N PRO A 132 -5.28 9.56 -16.43
CA PRO A 132 -5.25 8.15 -16.06
C PRO A 132 -6.65 7.63 -15.77
N VAL A 133 -6.93 6.43 -16.28
CA VAL A 133 -8.21 5.72 -16.16
C VAL A 133 -8.13 4.58 -15.16
N ALA A 134 -7.00 3.87 -15.09
CA ALA A 134 -6.77 2.82 -14.10
C ALA A 134 -5.27 2.56 -13.89
N LEU A 135 -4.93 1.96 -12.75
CA LEU A 135 -3.57 1.59 -12.36
C LEU A 135 -3.54 0.14 -11.86
N THR A 136 -2.58 -0.65 -12.33
CA THR A 136 -2.14 -1.87 -11.63
C THR A 136 -0.80 -1.61 -10.94
N VAL A 137 -0.67 -2.07 -9.69
CA VAL A 137 0.60 -2.15 -8.95
C VAL A 137 0.97 -3.61 -8.70
N ALA A 138 2.16 -4.00 -9.16
CA ALA A 138 2.71 -5.33 -9.05
C ALA A 138 3.88 -5.35 -8.06
N THR A 139 3.77 -6.21 -7.05
CA THR A 139 4.79 -6.40 -6.01
C THR A 139 5.23 -7.85 -5.94
N SER A 140 5.95 -8.27 -4.90
CA SER A 140 6.27 -9.67 -4.63
C SER A 140 6.06 -10.04 -3.17
N GLY A 141 5.96 -11.34 -2.92
CA GLY A 141 5.77 -11.89 -1.59
C GLY A 141 4.29 -12.18 -1.27
N PRO A 142 4.00 -12.62 -0.04
CA PRO A 142 2.68 -13.10 0.35
C PRO A 142 1.66 -11.96 0.58
N VAL A 143 2.10 -10.71 0.61
CA VAL A 143 1.24 -9.55 0.90
C VAL A 143 1.24 -8.60 -0.29
N LEU A 144 0.03 -8.21 -0.73
CA LEU A 144 -0.15 -7.21 -1.76
C LEU A 144 0.31 -5.83 -1.27
N GLY A 145 1.37 -5.28 -1.89
CA GLY A 145 1.79 -3.91 -1.59
C GLY A 145 0.78 -2.89 -2.11
N SER A 146 0.47 -1.90 -1.27
CA SER A 146 -0.38 -0.75 -1.62
C SER A 146 0.49 0.47 -1.94
N PRO A 147 0.06 1.37 -2.84
CA PRO A 147 0.79 2.62 -3.10
C PRO A 147 1.15 3.37 -1.82
N CYS A 148 2.38 3.88 -1.74
CA CYS A 148 2.81 4.68 -0.58
C CYS A 148 2.13 6.06 -0.57
N GLY A 149 2.20 6.78 0.55
CA GLY A 149 1.54 8.09 0.70
C GLY A 149 1.93 9.10 -0.39
N MET A 150 3.22 9.13 -0.79
CA MET A 150 3.68 10.00 -1.88
C MET A 150 3.05 9.62 -3.22
N CYS A 151 2.97 8.32 -3.54
CA CYS A 151 2.32 7.85 -4.77
C CYS A 151 0.84 8.20 -4.77
N ARG A 152 0.13 7.99 -3.66
CA ARG A 152 -1.29 8.34 -3.53
C ARG A 152 -1.51 9.82 -3.80
N GLN A 153 -0.70 10.69 -3.19
CA GLN A 153 -0.82 12.13 -3.39
C GLN A 153 -0.47 12.56 -4.81
N THR A 154 0.55 11.94 -5.44
CA THR A 154 0.88 12.18 -6.85
C THR A 154 -0.26 11.76 -7.78
N LEU A 155 -0.87 10.60 -7.55
CA LEU A 155 -2.00 10.11 -8.34
C LEU A 155 -3.24 11.02 -8.16
N ALA A 156 -3.44 11.56 -6.96
CA ALA A 156 -4.61 12.38 -6.62
C ALA A 156 -4.64 13.73 -7.35
N GLU A 157 -3.48 14.18 -7.84
CA GLU A 157 -3.37 15.35 -8.72
C GLU A 157 -4.09 15.11 -10.06
N PHE A 158 -4.12 13.86 -10.55
CA PHE A 158 -4.63 13.53 -11.88
C PHE A 158 -5.99 12.82 -11.85
N ALA A 159 -6.25 11.97 -10.86
CA ALA A 159 -7.52 11.23 -10.77
C ALA A 159 -7.81 10.77 -9.33
N ARG A 160 -8.71 11.48 -8.63
CA ARG A 160 -9.09 11.16 -7.24
C ARG A 160 -9.84 9.84 -7.08
N GLU A 161 -10.64 9.48 -8.07
CA GLU A 161 -11.44 8.24 -8.08
C GLU A 161 -10.76 7.11 -8.86
N LEU A 162 -9.44 7.17 -9.07
CA LEU A 162 -8.70 6.21 -9.90
C LEU A 162 -8.89 4.77 -9.37
N PRO A 163 -9.43 3.84 -10.16
CA PRO A 163 -9.43 2.42 -9.85
C PRO A 163 -8.00 1.87 -9.80
N ILE A 164 -7.69 1.11 -8.77
CA ILE A 164 -6.37 0.54 -8.53
C ILE A 164 -6.50 -0.96 -8.31
N ARG A 165 -5.71 -1.76 -9.03
CA ARG A 165 -5.58 -3.21 -8.84
C ARG A 165 -4.22 -3.54 -8.27
N LEU A 166 -4.19 -4.30 -7.19
CA LEU A 166 -2.97 -4.74 -6.52
C LEU A 166 -2.74 -6.21 -6.80
N ILE A 167 -1.53 -6.56 -7.24
CA ILE A 167 -1.13 -7.94 -7.53
C ILE A 167 0.25 -8.24 -6.93
N ALA A 168 0.55 -9.53 -6.76
CA ALA A 168 1.86 -10.02 -6.35
C ALA A 168 2.38 -11.05 -7.36
N ALA A 169 3.64 -10.91 -7.75
CA ALA A 169 4.36 -11.89 -8.53
C ALA A 169 4.75 -13.09 -7.65
N GLY A 170 4.50 -14.30 -8.14
CA GLY A 170 4.97 -15.55 -7.53
C GLY A 170 4.36 -15.89 -6.16
N GLY A 171 3.23 -15.27 -5.79
CA GLY A 171 2.49 -15.58 -4.57
C GLY A 171 1.05 -15.99 -4.85
N ASP A 172 0.42 -16.67 -3.89
CA ASP A 172 -0.97 -17.15 -4.01
C ASP A 172 -2.02 -16.08 -3.67
N ALA A 173 -1.58 -14.86 -3.29
CA ALA A 173 -2.48 -13.77 -2.95
C ALA A 173 -3.32 -13.36 -4.18
N PRO A 174 -4.66 -13.48 -4.14
CA PRO A 174 -5.49 -13.12 -5.28
C PRO A 174 -5.42 -11.61 -5.54
N PRO A 175 -5.53 -11.15 -6.81
CA PRO A 175 -5.62 -9.73 -7.13
C PRO A 175 -6.70 -9.01 -6.31
N ARG A 176 -6.39 -7.81 -5.83
CA ARG A 176 -7.33 -6.99 -5.05
C ARG A 176 -7.59 -5.65 -5.72
N GLY A 177 -8.85 -5.35 -6.00
CA GLY A 177 -9.30 -4.03 -6.43
C GLY A 177 -9.49 -3.06 -5.26
N THR A 178 -9.21 -1.78 -5.49
CA THR A 178 -9.50 -0.65 -4.61
C THR A 178 -9.61 0.64 -5.44
N SER A 179 -9.76 1.80 -4.82
CA SER A 179 -9.73 3.11 -5.47
C SER A 179 -8.76 4.05 -4.76
N LEU A 180 -8.32 5.09 -5.45
CA LEU A 180 -7.50 6.10 -4.81
C LEU A 180 -8.26 6.84 -3.70
N SER A 181 -9.54 7.12 -3.88
CA SER A 181 -10.40 7.72 -2.85
C SER A 181 -10.53 6.87 -1.59
N THR A 182 -10.48 5.53 -1.72
CA THR A 182 -10.41 4.61 -0.56
C THR A 182 -9.04 4.69 0.14
N LEU A 183 -7.95 4.82 -0.63
CA LEU A 183 -6.59 4.82 -0.10
C LEU A 183 -6.14 6.19 0.45
N LEU A 184 -6.72 7.28 -0.04
CA LEU A 184 -6.40 8.65 0.36
C LEU A 184 -7.69 9.48 0.41
N PRO A 185 -8.55 9.24 1.42
CA PRO A 185 -9.73 10.07 1.64
C PRO A 185 -9.32 11.52 1.92
N ASP A 186 -10.17 12.46 1.51
CA ASP A 186 -9.98 13.90 1.74
C ASP A 186 -8.61 14.43 1.27
N ALA A 187 -8.09 13.87 0.18
CA ALA A 187 -6.78 14.21 -0.36
C ALA A 187 -6.59 15.73 -0.52
N PHE A 188 -5.44 16.23 -0.04
CA PHE A 188 -5.02 17.60 -0.31
C PHE A 188 -4.94 17.85 -1.82
N GLY A 189 -5.28 19.06 -2.28
CA GLY A 189 -5.20 19.40 -3.70
C GLY A 189 -5.34 20.89 -3.96
N ALA A 190 -5.34 21.27 -5.23
CA ALA A 190 -5.29 22.67 -5.68
C ALA A 190 -6.36 23.57 -5.05
N ALA A 191 -7.56 23.07 -4.77
CA ALA A 191 -8.61 23.83 -4.10
C ALA A 191 -8.21 24.38 -2.73
N ALA A 192 -7.33 23.69 -1.99
CA ALA A 192 -6.80 24.12 -0.70
C ALA A 192 -5.67 25.16 -0.81
N LEU A 193 -5.15 25.40 -2.01
CA LEU A 193 -4.13 26.43 -2.30
C LEU A 193 -4.75 27.74 -2.81
N SER A 194 -5.99 27.68 -3.28
CA SER A 194 -6.74 28.86 -3.73
C SER A 194 -7.03 29.78 -2.55
N ARG A 195 -6.78 31.08 -2.75
CA ARG A 195 -7.06 32.15 -1.79
C ARG A 195 -8.44 32.75 -2.01
#